data_AF-A0A1I8GFI1-F1
#
_entry.id   AF-A0A1I8GFI1-F1
#
_cell.length_a   1.000
_cell.length_b   1.000
_cell.length_c   1.000
_cell.angle_alpha   90.00
_cell.angle_beta   90.00
_cell.angle_gamma   90.00
#
_symmetry.space_group_name_H-M   'P 1'
#
loop_
_entity.id
_entity.type
_entity.pdbx_description
1 polymer ?
#
loop_
_entity_poly.entity_id
_entity_poly.type
_entity_poly.pdbx_seq_one_letter_code
_entity_poly.pdbx_strand_id
1 'polypeptide(L)'
;ASVESVSQGWQAKYAVLQLLERHPVVERLFPVDLRIREAYRMLQTVDRAYFVSRAASGADAHRLLEENQAQLAELCNRTLMLPVGMGALGLAIRSHRSWSAASFLSAGGGEIVPPLNTAGQSDNQRSVTLDAGTVSRVWGEFHNGVAAGLTYAPGLSGLDESWIWFALRAISQARQLPMPTESFSSEQSGFLLGLGINGHLRQLATERIRVMLSYGDEMLTVATLLGLAASRRASMDESYYRTAALHVNALLPPSSVDMELPRLMHSAAVVGLGLVYQLGSGGDPGTAELLWAYMVGGRRRLPMPARDPRSTAGGPVNTGLGLAGHPPLPPHQPGSAGAGGGPQNDNQSNNQPGNGAAAGANGEGGGGHNSS
;
A
#
# COMPACT_ATOMS: atom_id res chain seq x y z
N ALA A 1 33.13 12.22 -11.77
CA ALA A 1 32.19 11.12 -12.09
C ALA A 1 31.97 11.14 -13.60
N SER A 2 32.03 10.00 -14.30
CA SER A 2 31.75 9.95 -15.74
C SER A 2 30.28 10.31 -16.00
N VAL A 3 29.98 10.88 -17.17
CA VAL A 3 28.59 11.24 -17.54
C VAL A 3 27.65 10.04 -17.45
N GLU A 4 28.16 8.84 -17.78
CA GLU A 4 27.43 7.58 -17.62
C GLU A 4 27.12 7.26 -16.16
N SER A 5 28.07 7.44 -15.23
CA SER A 5 27.83 7.16 -13.80
C SER A 5 26.90 8.18 -13.14
N VAL A 6 26.90 9.44 -13.61
CA VAL A 6 25.93 10.46 -13.22
C VAL A 6 24.54 10.11 -13.76
N SER A 7 24.44 9.64 -15.01
CA SER A 7 23.16 9.22 -15.61
C SER A 7 22.58 7.97 -14.93
N GLN A 8 23.42 6.99 -14.60
CA GLN A 8 23.01 5.76 -13.89
C GLN A 8 22.55 6.09 -12.46
N GLY A 9 23.25 6.99 -11.76
CA GLY A 9 22.84 7.46 -10.43
C GLY A 9 21.55 8.27 -10.43
N TRP A 10 21.30 9.08 -11.47
CA TRP A 10 20.03 9.78 -11.66
C TRP A 10 18.90 8.80 -11.99
N GLN A 11 19.17 7.78 -12.81
CA GLN A 11 18.18 6.79 -13.19
C GLN A 11 17.72 5.89 -12.04
N ALA A 12 18.63 5.52 -11.13
CA ALA A 12 18.28 4.73 -9.95
C ALA A 12 17.38 5.51 -8.97
N LYS A 13 17.72 6.77 -8.70
CA LYS A 13 17.00 7.61 -7.72
C LYS A 13 15.56 7.89 -8.08
N TYR A 14 15.28 8.07 -9.38
CA TYR A 14 13.97 8.43 -9.91
C TYR A 14 13.24 7.25 -10.57
N ALA A 15 13.55 6.01 -10.17
CA ALA A 15 13.04 4.80 -10.80
C ALA A 15 11.49 4.77 -10.87
N VAL A 16 10.81 5.20 -9.81
CA VAL A 16 9.33 5.25 -9.78
C VAL A 16 8.79 6.24 -10.81
N LEU A 17 9.39 7.45 -10.91
CA LEU A 17 8.98 8.44 -11.91
C LEU A 17 9.17 7.90 -13.33
N GLN A 18 10.29 7.23 -13.60
CA GLN A 18 10.55 6.65 -14.93
C GLN A 18 9.55 5.56 -15.30
N LEU A 19 9.20 4.70 -14.33
CA LEU A 19 8.19 3.68 -14.54
C LEU A 19 6.81 4.29 -14.80
N LEU A 20 6.47 5.38 -14.09
CA LEU A 20 5.21 6.12 -14.31
C LEU A 20 5.17 6.79 -15.69
N GLU A 21 6.23 7.49 -16.08
CA GLU A 21 6.30 8.19 -17.38
C GLU A 21 6.20 7.24 -18.57
N ARG A 22 6.82 6.05 -18.46
CA ARG A 22 6.78 5.02 -19.51
C ARG A 22 5.55 4.11 -19.43
N HIS A 23 4.64 4.35 -18.49
CA HIS A 23 3.49 3.49 -18.30
C HIS A 23 2.46 3.76 -19.42
N PRO A 24 2.07 2.77 -20.24
CA PRO A 24 1.22 3.01 -21.41
C PRO A 24 -0.14 3.65 -21.11
N VAL A 25 -0.68 3.40 -19.90
CA VAL A 25 -1.94 4.03 -19.45
C VAL A 25 -1.72 5.49 -19.08
N VAL A 26 -0.58 5.82 -18.47
CA VAL A 26 -0.25 7.20 -18.10
C VAL A 26 -0.06 8.05 -19.34
N GLU A 27 0.70 7.57 -20.34
CA GLU A 27 0.88 8.24 -21.63
C GLU A 27 -0.45 8.49 -22.35
N ARG A 28 -1.44 7.62 -22.17
CA ARG A 28 -2.77 7.79 -22.77
C ARG A 28 -3.68 8.74 -22.00
N LEU A 29 -3.62 8.73 -20.67
CA LEU A 29 -4.43 9.62 -19.82
C LEU A 29 -3.89 11.05 -19.84
N PHE A 30 -2.57 11.20 -19.86
CA PHE A 30 -1.86 12.49 -19.80
C PHE A 30 -0.80 12.58 -20.91
N PRO A 31 -1.19 12.64 -22.20
CA PRO A 31 -0.24 12.57 -23.32
C PRO A 31 0.65 13.82 -23.47
N VAL A 32 0.16 14.97 -23.01
CA VAL A 32 0.86 16.27 -23.08
C VAL A 32 1.08 16.87 -21.70
N ASP A 33 0.19 16.54 -20.76
CA ASP A 33 0.15 17.14 -19.44
C ASP A 33 1.22 16.53 -18.51
N LEU A 34 1.91 17.39 -17.77
CA LEU A 34 2.96 17.00 -16.83
C LEU A 34 2.43 16.64 -15.43
N ARG A 35 1.11 16.46 -15.27
CA ARG A 35 0.46 16.09 -13.99
C ARG A 35 1.20 15.01 -13.20
N ILE A 36 1.66 13.94 -13.86
CA ILE A 36 2.38 12.86 -13.18
C ILE A 36 3.75 13.31 -12.67
N ARG A 37 4.47 14.12 -13.45
CA ARG A 37 5.73 14.73 -13.00
C ARG A 37 5.49 15.66 -11.81
N GLU A 38 4.44 16.48 -11.84
CA GLU A 38 4.12 17.37 -10.73
C GLU A 38 3.64 16.62 -9.49
N ALA A 39 2.81 15.57 -9.65
CA ALA A 39 2.40 14.70 -8.56
C ALA A 39 3.61 14.03 -7.90
N TYR A 40 4.53 13.49 -8.70
CA TYR A 40 5.79 12.95 -8.19
C TYR A 40 6.64 14.03 -7.52
N ARG A 41 6.79 15.21 -8.13
CA ARG A 41 7.56 16.34 -7.58
C ARG A 41 7.05 16.76 -6.20
N MET A 42 5.74 16.74 -5.99
CA MET A 42 5.11 17.07 -4.70
C MET A 42 5.33 15.99 -3.63
N LEU A 43 5.46 14.72 -4.03
CA LEU A 43 5.54 13.57 -3.14
C LEU A 43 6.97 13.01 -2.97
N GLN A 44 7.92 13.47 -3.77
CA GLN A 44 9.29 12.95 -3.75
C GLN A 44 10.00 13.22 -2.42
N THR A 45 10.83 12.26 -2.02
CA THR A 45 11.62 12.32 -0.78
C THR A 45 13.12 12.32 -1.04
N VAL A 46 13.53 12.34 -2.31
CA VAL A 46 14.92 12.14 -2.74
C VAL A 46 15.72 13.43 -2.58
N ASP A 47 15.16 14.54 -3.04
CA ASP A 47 15.82 15.84 -2.98
C ASP A 47 15.70 16.49 -1.61
N ARG A 48 16.62 17.42 -1.34
CA ARG A 48 16.61 18.23 -0.12
C ARG A 48 15.49 19.25 -0.18
N ALA A 49 14.84 19.50 0.95
CA ALA A 49 13.86 20.57 1.05
C ALA A 49 14.56 21.93 0.99
N TYR A 50 14.11 22.81 0.08
CA TYR A 50 14.55 24.21 0.06
C TYR A 50 13.61 25.07 0.89
N PHE A 51 14.16 26.01 1.66
CA PHE A 51 13.39 27.00 2.40
C PHE A 51 14.13 28.34 2.47
N VAL A 52 13.39 29.41 2.71
CA VAL A 52 13.95 30.74 2.97
C VAL A 52 13.99 30.93 4.48
N SER A 53 15.16 31.27 5.02
CA SER A 53 15.32 31.46 6.45
C SER A 53 14.36 32.55 6.96
N ARG A 54 13.78 32.34 8.15
CA ARG A 54 12.90 33.33 8.81
C ARG A 54 13.69 34.27 9.73
N ALA A 55 15.01 34.05 9.85
CA ALA A 55 15.88 34.84 10.70
C ALA A 55 15.97 36.28 10.22
N ALA A 56 15.89 37.21 11.17
CA ALA A 56 16.02 38.62 10.88
C ALA A 56 17.39 38.92 10.23
N SER A 57 17.41 39.89 9.32
CA SER A 57 18.66 40.35 8.71
C SER A 57 19.61 40.88 9.79
N GLY A 58 20.79 40.27 9.92
CA GLY A 58 21.77 40.60 10.97
C GLY A 58 21.62 39.81 12.27
N ALA A 59 20.76 38.77 12.30
CA ALA A 59 20.75 37.80 13.40
C ALA A 59 22.15 37.18 13.59
N ASP A 60 22.49 36.88 14.84
CA ASP A 60 23.72 36.16 15.14
C ASP A 60 23.66 34.72 14.62
N ALA A 61 24.83 34.09 14.50
CA ALA A 61 24.92 32.73 13.94
C ALA A 61 24.15 31.69 14.77
N HIS A 62 24.00 31.92 16.08
CA HIS A 62 23.29 31.01 16.96
C HIS A 62 21.78 31.04 16.70
N ARG A 63 21.16 32.22 16.66
CA ARG A 63 19.74 32.36 16.32
C ARG A 63 19.44 31.90 14.90
N LEU A 64 20.33 32.18 13.95
CA LEU A 64 20.20 31.69 12.58
C LEU A 64 20.10 30.16 12.53
N LEU A 65 20.98 29.48 13.28
CA LEU A 65 21.00 28.03 13.36
C LEU A 65 19.72 27.50 14.05
N GLU A 66 19.34 28.08 15.18
CA GLU A 66 18.14 27.70 15.92
C GLU A 66 16.87 27.82 15.07
N GLU A 67 16.70 28.94 14.35
CA GLU A 67 15.54 29.15 13.48
C GLU A 67 15.53 28.23 12.26
N ASN A 68 16.69 27.99 11.65
CA ASN A 68 16.82 27.04 10.54
C ASN A 68 16.54 25.60 11.00
N GLN A 69 16.96 25.20 12.20
CA GLN A 69 16.64 23.90 12.81
C GLN A 69 15.13 23.75 13.01
N ALA A 70 14.48 24.76 13.61
CA ALA A 70 13.04 24.73 13.87
C ALA A 70 12.21 24.62 12.57
N GLN A 71 12.59 25.38 11.54
CA GLN A 71 11.91 25.32 10.24
C GLN A 71 12.15 24.00 9.51
N LEU A 72 13.38 23.51 9.53
CA LEU A 72 13.69 22.22 8.93
C LEU A 72 12.93 21.09 9.63
N ALA A 73 12.73 21.18 10.96
CA ALA A 73 11.97 20.19 11.70
C ALA A 73 10.50 20.13 11.24
N GLU A 74 9.87 21.30 11.04
CA GLU A 74 8.52 21.42 10.45
C GLU A 74 8.45 20.77 9.06
N LEU A 75 9.41 21.08 8.19
CA LEU A 75 9.49 20.51 6.85
C LEU A 75 9.74 19.01 6.87
N CYS A 76 10.56 18.52 7.79
CA CYS A 76 10.84 17.09 7.94
C CYS A 76 9.61 16.32 8.39
N ASN A 77 8.80 16.86 9.31
CA ASN A 77 7.52 16.24 9.69
C ASN A 77 6.61 16.04 8.47
N ARG A 78 6.57 17.00 7.55
CA ARG A 78 5.86 16.84 6.26
C ARG A 78 6.53 15.77 5.40
N THR A 79 7.84 15.86 5.18
CA THR A 79 8.60 14.94 4.30
C THR A 79 8.48 13.47 4.75
N LEU A 80 8.50 13.20 6.05
CA LEU A 80 8.36 11.86 6.61
C LEU A 80 6.97 11.23 6.36
N MET A 81 5.96 12.02 6.00
CA MET A 81 4.61 11.53 5.67
C MET A 81 4.37 11.39 4.17
N LEU A 82 5.19 12.00 3.31
CA LEU A 82 5.08 11.87 1.86
C LEU A 82 5.14 10.42 1.34
N PRO A 83 5.92 9.49 1.94
CA PRO A 83 5.95 8.10 1.49
C PRO A 83 4.59 7.42 1.37
N VAL A 84 3.61 7.78 2.21
CA VAL A 84 2.25 7.21 2.13
C VAL A 84 1.61 7.54 0.77
N GLY A 85 1.72 8.80 0.33
CA GLY A 85 1.25 9.24 -0.98
C GLY A 85 2.08 8.65 -2.12
N MET A 86 3.40 8.54 -1.94
CA MET A 86 4.27 7.87 -2.93
C MET A 86 3.91 6.40 -3.14
N GLY A 87 3.54 5.68 -2.07
CA GLY A 87 3.09 4.30 -2.16
C GLY A 87 1.80 4.16 -2.98
N ALA A 88 0.86 5.11 -2.82
CA ALA A 88 -0.36 5.15 -3.63
C ALA A 88 -0.07 5.49 -5.10
N LEU A 89 0.80 6.48 -5.36
CA LEU A 89 1.17 6.89 -6.71
C LEU A 89 1.90 5.77 -7.47
N GLY A 90 2.83 5.08 -6.81
CA GLY A 90 3.64 4.01 -7.38
C GLY A 90 3.03 2.62 -7.27
N LEU A 91 1.78 2.49 -6.79
CA LEU A 91 1.16 1.21 -6.50
C LEU A 91 1.20 0.26 -7.71
N ALA A 92 1.77 -0.93 -7.51
CA ALA A 92 1.87 -1.99 -8.52
C ALA A 92 2.49 -1.56 -9.86
N ILE A 93 3.26 -0.46 -9.90
CA ILE A 93 3.82 0.08 -11.14
C ILE A 93 4.86 -0.86 -11.77
N ARG A 94 5.55 -1.68 -10.97
CA ARG A 94 6.37 -2.81 -11.45
C ARG A 94 5.43 -3.96 -11.78
N SER A 95 5.05 -4.06 -13.05
CA SER A 95 4.13 -5.08 -13.58
C SER A 95 4.90 -6.25 -14.22
N HIS A 96 4.19 -7.31 -14.60
CA HIS A 96 4.76 -8.45 -15.34
C HIS A 96 5.50 -8.05 -16.63
N ARG A 97 5.20 -6.88 -17.21
CA ARG A 97 5.87 -6.37 -18.42
C ARG A 97 7.16 -5.61 -18.12
N SER A 98 7.22 -4.96 -16.96
CA SER A 98 8.32 -4.08 -16.59
C SER A 98 9.27 -4.69 -15.54
N TRP A 99 8.93 -5.87 -15.00
CA TRP A 99 9.69 -6.56 -13.96
C TRP A 99 10.30 -7.87 -14.46
N SER A 100 11.57 -8.08 -14.10
CA SER A 100 12.27 -9.36 -14.21
C SER A 100 13.32 -9.41 -13.09
N ALA A 101 13.19 -10.39 -12.19
CA ALA A 101 14.15 -10.56 -11.10
C ALA A 101 15.57 -10.83 -11.62
N ALA A 102 15.70 -11.64 -12.67
CA ALA A 102 16.98 -11.91 -13.32
C ALA A 102 17.59 -10.63 -13.89
N SER A 103 16.81 -9.82 -14.62
CA SER A 103 17.29 -8.57 -15.21
C SER A 103 17.68 -7.56 -14.12
N PHE A 104 16.93 -7.50 -13.03
CA PHE A 104 17.23 -6.64 -11.88
C PHE A 104 18.55 -7.01 -11.22
N LEU A 105 18.79 -8.30 -10.98
CA LEU A 105 20.04 -8.80 -10.40
C LEU A 105 21.23 -8.61 -11.35
N SER A 106 21.06 -8.90 -12.65
CA SER A 106 22.10 -8.69 -13.66
C SER A 106 22.49 -7.22 -13.83
N ALA A 107 21.57 -6.28 -13.57
CA ALA A 107 21.83 -4.85 -13.56
C ALA A 107 22.52 -4.34 -12.28
N GLY A 108 22.98 -5.24 -11.39
CA GLY A 108 23.65 -4.87 -10.14
C GLY A 108 22.70 -4.56 -8.99
N GLY A 109 21.41 -4.88 -9.11
CA GLY A 109 20.50 -4.90 -7.96
C GLY A 109 19.81 -3.58 -7.61
N GLY A 110 19.95 -2.52 -8.41
CA GLY A 110 19.16 -1.27 -8.37
C GLY A 110 18.96 -0.57 -7.02
N GLU A 111 18.27 0.57 -7.01
CA GLU A 111 17.77 1.14 -5.75
C GLU A 111 16.38 0.56 -5.45
N ILE A 112 16.27 -0.17 -4.34
CA ILE A 112 15.02 -0.84 -3.92
C ILE A 112 14.09 0.15 -3.25
N VAL A 113 14.60 0.87 -2.25
CA VAL A 113 13.87 1.90 -1.50
C VAL A 113 14.50 3.26 -1.81
N PRO A 114 13.76 4.23 -2.37
CA PRO A 114 14.27 5.58 -2.63
C PRO A 114 14.76 6.28 -1.35
N PRO A 115 15.67 7.25 -1.41
CA PRO A 115 16.15 7.95 -0.22
C PRO A 115 15.02 8.74 0.46
N LEU A 116 15.05 8.75 1.80
CA LEU A 116 14.22 9.61 2.63
C LEU A 116 15.08 10.75 3.19
N ASN A 117 15.21 11.81 2.40
CA ASN A 117 16.08 12.93 2.67
C ASN A 117 15.42 13.95 3.60
N THR A 118 15.98 14.12 4.79
CA THR A 118 15.56 15.12 5.78
C THR A 118 16.57 16.25 5.92
N ALA A 119 17.58 16.32 5.04
CA ALA A 119 18.44 17.48 4.98
C ALA A 119 17.73 18.60 4.19
N GLY A 120 17.93 19.82 4.65
CA GLY A 120 17.43 21.02 4.01
C GLY A 120 18.53 21.80 3.30
N GLN A 121 18.11 22.75 2.48
CA GLN A 121 18.91 23.83 1.96
C GLN A 121 18.18 25.13 2.25
N SER A 122 18.88 26.07 2.87
CA SER A 122 18.39 27.43 3.11
C SER A 122 18.96 28.38 2.04
N ASP A 123 18.37 29.56 1.89
CA ASP A 123 18.91 30.66 1.10
C ASP A 123 20.30 31.10 1.59
N ASN A 124 20.56 30.99 2.89
CA ASN A 124 21.82 31.36 3.53
C ASN A 124 22.78 30.19 3.79
N GLN A 125 22.33 28.93 3.68
CA GLN A 125 23.12 27.74 4.01
C GLN A 125 22.86 26.61 3.02
N ARG A 126 23.94 26.12 2.38
CA ARG A 126 23.85 25.06 1.35
C ARG A 126 23.37 23.71 1.90
N SER A 127 23.54 23.47 3.19
CA SER A 127 23.14 22.22 3.84
C SER A 127 22.77 22.50 5.29
N VAL A 128 21.54 22.18 5.66
CA VAL A 128 21.04 22.20 7.04
C VAL A 128 20.64 20.77 7.38
N THR A 129 21.10 20.25 8.51
CA THR A 129 20.77 18.90 8.97
C THR A 129 20.22 18.98 10.38
N LEU A 130 19.16 18.24 10.65
CA LEU A 130 18.59 18.20 11.99
C LEU A 130 19.55 17.57 12.99
N ASP A 131 19.56 18.13 14.19
CA ASP A 131 20.19 17.48 15.34
C ASP A 131 19.50 16.14 15.64
N ALA A 132 20.27 15.20 16.19
CA ALA A 132 19.76 13.87 16.49
C ALA A 132 18.62 13.95 17.51
N GLY A 133 17.49 13.30 17.21
CA GLY A 133 16.33 13.24 18.10
C GLY A 133 15.34 14.40 17.95
N THR A 134 15.61 15.42 17.14
CA THR A 134 14.68 16.54 16.91
C THR A 134 13.36 16.08 16.28
N VAL A 135 13.43 15.10 15.37
CA VAL A 135 12.26 14.48 14.74
C VAL A 135 12.47 12.97 14.70
N SER A 136 11.47 12.20 15.15
CA SER A 136 11.50 10.74 15.03
C SER A 136 11.35 10.31 13.58
N ARG A 137 12.27 9.46 13.11
CA ARG A 137 12.30 8.98 11.72
C ARG A 137 11.64 7.63 11.52
N VAL A 138 11.40 6.89 12.61
CA VAL A 138 10.94 5.49 12.63
C VAL A 138 9.76 5.25 11.69
N TRP A 139 8.68 6.01 11.83
CA TRP A 139 7.48 5.85 11.01
C TRP A 139 7.66 6.34 9.57
N GLY A 140 8.44 7.39 9.34
CA GLY A 140 8.70 7.87 7.99
C GLY A 140 9.53 6.86 7.18
N GLU A 141 10.56 6.29 7.80
CA GLU A 141 11.38 5.23 7.21
C GLU A 141 10.55 3.97 6.96
N PHE A 142 9.70 3.59 7.91
CA PHE A 142 8.77 2.49 7.73
C PHE A 142 7.82 2.72 6.55
N HIS A 143 7.15 3.87 6.45
CA HIS A 143 6.29 4.18 5.32
C HIS A 143 7.05 4.24 3.99
N ASN A 144 8.32 4.67 3.99
CA ASN A 144 9.19 4.66 2.82
C ASN A 144 9.47 3.26 2.32
N GLY A 145 9.79 2.34 3.23
CA GLY A 145 9.87 0.92 2.93
C GLY A 145 8.56 0.38 2.35
N VAL A 146 7.43 0.65 3.00
CA VAL A 146 6.09 0.20 2.54
C VAL A 146 5.82 0.70 1.11
N ALA A 147 6.07 1.98 0.85
CA ALA A 147 5.88 2.59 -0.46
C ALA A 147 6.69 1.88 -1.54
N ALA A 148 7.95 1.57 -1.26
CA ALA A 148 8.81 0.82 -2.16
C ALA A 148 8.31 -0.61 -2.40
N GLY A 149 7.88 -1.32 -1.35
CA GLY A 149 7.33 -2.67 -1.46
C GLY A 149 6.02 -2.72 -2.26
N LEU A 150 5.17 -1.70 -2.11
CA LEU A 150 3.89 -1.58 -2.81
C LEU A 150 4.04 -1.42 -4.33
N THR A 151 5.21 -1.01 -4.81
CA THR A 151 5.47 -0.88 -6.26
C THR A 151 5.46 -2.23 -6.99
N TYR A 152 5.69 -3.35 -6.30
CA TYR A 152 5.76 -4.68 -6.89
C TYR A 152 4.38 -5.29 -7.04
N ALA A 153 3.86 -5.35 -8.27
CA ALA A 153 2.50 -5.85 -8.53
C ALA A 153 2.24 -7.24 -7.92
N PRO A 154 1.00 -7.55 -7.51
CA PRO A 154 0.64 -8.90 -7.09
C PRO A 154 0.92 -9.94 -8.18
N GLY A 155 1.38 -11.12 -7.78
CA GLY A 155 1.57 -12.26 -8.69
C GLY A 155 2.86 -12.27 -9.51
N LEU A 156 3.75 -11.28 -9.36
CA LEU A 156 5.06 -11.27 -10.02
C LEU A 156 5.87 -12.54 -9.72
N SER A 157 6.50 -13.10 -10.74
CA SER A 157 7.44 -14.20 -10.61
C SER A 157 8.84 -13.72 -10.19
N GLY A 158 9.58 -14.62 -9.53
CA GLY A 158 10.96 -14.36 -9.11
C GLY A 158 11.11 -13.48 -7.85
N LEU A 159 10.01 -13.18 -7.15
CA LEU A 159 10.03 -12.56 -5.82
C LEU A 159 9.90 -13.64 -4.73
N ASP A 160 10.73 -14.68 -4.83
CA ASP A 160 10.76 -15.78 -3.88
C ASP A 160 11.47 -15.36 -2.57
N GLU A 161 11.50 -16.28 -1.59
CA GLU A 161 12.18 -16.04 -0.30
C GLU A 161 13.62 -15.55 -0.52
N SER A 162 14.37 -16.16 -1.44
CA SER A 162 15.76 -15.81 -1.76
C SER A 162 15.88 -14.36 -2.23
N TRP A 163 14.99 -13.92 -3.12
CA TRP A 163 14.95 -12.55 -3.61
C TRP A 163 14.59 -11.56 -2.50
N ILE A 164 13.63 -11.89 -1.64
CA ILE A 164 13.24 -11.02 -0.51
C ILE A 164 14.45 -10.77 0.41
N TRP A 165 15.20 -11.82 0.76
CA TRP A 165 16.42 -11.67 1.58
C TRP A 165 17.56 -10.96 0.84
N PHE A 166 17.68 -11.12 -0.48
CA PHE A 166 18.57 -10.28 -1.26
C PHE A 166 18.18 -8.80 -1.14
N ALA A 167 16.90 -8.50 -1.32
CA ALA A 167 16.39 -7.13 -1.27
C ALA A 167 16.62 -6.47 0.10
N LEU A 168 16.32 -7.17 1.18
CA LEU A 168 16.55 -6.68 2.55
C LEU A 168 18.03 -6.39 2.83
N ARG A 169 18.95 -7.21 2.30
CA ARG A 169 20.41 -6.98 2.39
C ARG A 169 20.86 -5.80 1.54
N ALA A 170 20.32 -5.64 0.34
CA ALA A 170 20.62 -4.51 -0.52
C ALA A 170 20.16 -3.18 0.11
N ILE A 171 19.00 -3.17 0.78
CA ILE A 171 18.54 -2.02 1.59
C ILE A 171 19.55 -1.72 2.70
N SER A 172 20.00 -2.73 3.45
CA SER A 172 21.04 -2.56 4.49
C SER A 172 22.30 -1.90 3.94
N GLN A 173 22.82 -2.42 2.83
CA GLN A 173 24.06 -1.94 2.23
C GLN A 173 23.93 -0.51 1.70
N ALA A 174 22.84 -0.21 1.00
CA ALA A 174 22.61 1.11 0.42
C ALA A 174 22.48 2.21 1.49
N ARG A 175 22.02 1.86 2.69
CA ARG A 175 21.73 2.79 3.79
C ARG A 175 22.69 2.68 4.97
N GLN A 176 23.67 1.77 4.91
CA GLN A 176 24.57 1.45 6.03
C GLN A 176 23.80 1.08 7.31
N LEU A 177 22.70 0.33 7.14
CA LEU A 177 21.86 -0.16 8.22
C LEU A 177 22.32 -1.55 8.68
N PRO A 178 21.86 -2.02 9.87
CA PRO A 178 22.16 -3.37 10.34
C PRO A 178 21.81 -4.43 9.29
N MET A 179 22.60 -5.50 9.25
CA MET A 179 22.31 -6.62 8.39
C MET A 179 21.10 -7.39 8.93
N PRO A 180 20.23 -7.95 8.07
CA PRO A 180 19.01 -8.64 8.49
C PRO A 180 19.28 -10.03 9.13
N THR A 181 20.52 -10.27 9.55
CA THR A 181 20.97 -11.36 10.43
C THR A 181 21.19 -10.88 11.87
N GLU A 182 21.34 -9.59 12.09
CA GLU A 182 21.60 -8.94 13.38
C GLU A 182 20.34 -8.27 13.91
N SER A 183 19.75 -7.38 13.10
CA SER A 183 18.50 -6.69 13.42
C SER A 183 17.87 -6.12 12.14
N PHE A 184 16.65 -5.60 12.27
CA PHE A 184 15.91 -5.00 11.17
C PHE A 184 15.68 -3.52 11.46
N SER A 185 15.95 -2.68 10.47
CA SER A 185 15.57 -1.27 10.48
C SER A 185 14.08 -1.09 10.19
N SER A 186 13.55 0.08 10.56
CA SER A 186 12.16 0.45 10.25
C SER A 186 11.87 0.42 8.74
N GLU A 187 12.83 0.84 7.91
CA GLU A 187 12.70 0.83 6.44
C GLU A 187 12.61 -0.59 5.88
N GLN A 188 13.43 -1.52 6.38
CA GLN A 188 13.36 -2.94 6.00
C GLN A 188 12.04 -3.58 6.41
N SER A 189 11.59 -3.32 7.65
CA SER A 189 10.31 -3.78 8.16
C SER A 189 9.15 -3.25 7.30
N GLY A 190 9.18 -1.96 6.96
CA GLY A 190 8.20 -1.36 6.07
C GLY A 190 8.18 -2.02 4.68
N PHE A 191 9.36 -2.25 4.09
CA PHE A 191 9.48 -2.91 2.80
C PHE A 191 8.86 -4.32 2.81
N LEU A 192 9.10 -5.08 3.87
CA LEU A 192 8.50 -6.40 4.07
C LEU A 192 6.96 -6.31 4.11
N LEU A 193 6.40 -5.35 4.84
CA LEU A 193 4.95 -5.13 4.88
C LEU A 193 4.38 -4.80 3.48
N GLY A 194 5.03 -3.91 2.73
CA GLY A 194 4.61 -3.55 1.37
C GLY A 194 4.53 -4.75 0.44
N LEU A 195 5.53 -5.65 0.49
CA LEU A 195 5.50 -6.92 -0.24
C LEU A 195 4.36 -7.84 0.23
N GLY A 196 4.10 -7.89 1.54
CA GLY A 196 3.03 -8.68 2.13
C GLY A 196 1.63 -8.24 1.74
N ILE A 197 1.40 -6.94 1.61
CA ILE A 197 0.14 -6.39 1.11
C ILE A 197 -0.13 -6.86 -0.33
N ASN A 198 0.91 -6.97 -1.16
CA ASN A 198 0.81 -7.48 -2.52
C ASN A 198 0.83 -9.03 -2.63
N GLY A 199 0.87 -9.75 -1.49
CA GLY A 199 0.77 -11.20 -1.45
C GLY A 199 2.09 -11.97 -1.54
N HIS A 200 3.24 -11.28 -1.61
CA HIS A 200 4.54 -11.91 -1.86
C HIS A 200 5.09 -12.66 -0.64
N LEU A 201 4.57 -12.42 0.56
CA LEU A 201 5.00 -13.14 1.77
C LEU A 201 4.34 -14.51 1.93
N ARG A 202 3.43 -14.89 1.03
CA ARG A 202 2.74 -16.20 1.10
C ARG A 202 3.71 -17.39 1.02
N GLN A 203 4.84 -17.21 0.35
CA GLN A 203 5.83 -18.26 0.09
C GLN A 203 6.94 -18.33 1.16
N LEU A 204 6.94 -17.44 2.15
CA LEU A 204 7.94 -17.47 3.22
C LEU A 204 7.81 -18.73 4.07
N ALA A 205 8.94 -19.41 4.31
CA ALA A 205 8.98 -20.56 5.19
C ALA A 205 8.60 -20.18 6.63
N THR A 206 7.81 -21.02 7.29
CA THR A 206 7.39 -20.84 8.69
C THR A 206 8.58 -20.63 9.64
N GLU A 207 9.71 -21.29 9.37
CA GLU A 207 10.91 -21.13 10.16
C GLU A 207 11.52 -19.73 10.04
N ARG A 208 11.51 -19.14 8.83
CA ARG A 208 11.94 -17.75 8.66
C ARG A 208 11.05 -16.78 9.41
N ILE A 209 9.75 -17.01 9.38
CA ILE A 209 8.77 -16.19 10.10
C ILE A 209 9.07 -16.22 11.61
N ARG A 210 9.36 -17.40 12.18
CA ARG A 210 9.74 -17.53 13.59
C ARG A 210 11.03 -16.79 13.91
N VAL A 211 12.06 -16.94 13.07
CA VAL A 211 13.34 -16.23 13.27
C VAL A 211 13.13 -14.72 13.24
N MET A 212 12.39 -14.18 12.26
CA MET A 212 12.08 -12.75 12.19
C MET A 212 11.38 -12.25 13.46
N LEU A 213 10.36 -12.97 13.94
CA LEU A 213 9.63 -12.58 15.16
C LEU A 213 10.45 -12.74 16.44
N SER A 214 11.45 -13.63 16.45
CA SER A 214 12.32 -13.85 17.62
C SER A 214 13.23 -12.66 17.95
N TYR A 215 13.47 -11.76 16.99
CA TYR A 215 14.24 -10.53 17.24
C TYR A 215 13.52 -9.54 18.16
N GLY A 216 12.19 -9.64 18.30
CA GLY A 216 11.42 -8.79 19.21
C GLY A 216 11.32 -7.30 18.79
N ASP A 217 11.80 -6.93 17.61
CA ASP A 217 11.65 -5.57 17.09
C ASP A 217 10.16 -5.26 16.80
N GLU A 218 9.68 -4.12 17.30
CA GLU A 218 8.28 -3.72 17.22
C GLU A 218 7.83 -3.51 15.77
N MET A 219 8.62 -2.80 14.96
CA MET A 219 8.26 -2.49 13.58
C MET A 219 8.29 -3.73 12.69
N LEU A 220 9.28 -4.60 12.88
CA LEU A 220 9.39 -5.88 12.18
C LEU A 220 8.23 -6.79 12.51
N THR A 221 7.85 -6.87 13.79
CA THR A 221 6.73 -7.70 14.25
C THR A 221 5.42 -7.20 13.65
N VAL A 222 5.16 -5.90 13.71
CA VAL A 222 3.99 -5.28 13.07
C VAL A 222 3.94 -5.57 11.58
N ALA A 223 5.05 -5.34 10.87
CA ALA A 223 5.16 -5.59 9.44
C ALA A 223 4.92 -7.06 9.05
N THR A 224 5.53 -7.98 9.80
CA THR A 224 5.44 -9.41 9.55
C THR A 224 4.02 -9.91 9.80
N LEU A 225 3.41 -9.55 10.94
CA LEU A 225 2.05 -9.97 11.29
C LEU A 225 1.02 -9.43 10.29
N LEU A 226 1.08 -8.14 9.94
CA LEU A 226 0.13 -7.55 8.98
C LEU A 226 0.40 -8.02 7.54
N GLY A 227 1.65 -8.11 7.13
CA GLY A 227 2.03 -8.53 5.79
C GLY A 227 1.64 -9.98 5.50
N LEU A 228 1.88 -10.89 6.45
CA LEU A 228 1.42 -12.28 6.34
C LEU A 228 -0.11 -12.38 6.34
N ALA A 229 -0.78 -11.61 7.20
CA ALA A 229 -2.24 -11.59 7.24
C ALA A 229 -2.85 -11.12 5.92
N ALA A 230 -2.33 -10.04 5.34
CA ALA A 230 -2.75 -9.52 4.05
C ALA A 230 -2.51 -10.54 2.92
N SER A 231 -1.35 -11.20 2.91
CA SER A 231 -1.01 -12.26 1.95
C SER A 231 -1.91 -13.51 2.07
N ARG A 232 -2.50 -13.74 3.26
CA ARG A 232 -3.31 -14.91 3.61
C ARG A 232 -4.74 -14.51 3.94
N ARG A 233 -5.21 -13.37 3.43
CA ARG A 233 -6.53 -12.82 3.73
C ARG A 233 -7.63 -13.83 3.41
N ALA A 234 -8.59 -13.98 4.31
CA ALA A 234 -9.72 -14.92 4.22
C ALA A 234 -9.33 -16.39 3.96
N SER A 235 -8.12 -16.81 4.37
CA SER A 235 -7.67 -18.19 4.19
C SER A 235 -7.99 -19.11 5.37
N MET A 236 -8.32 -18.54 6.54
CA MET A 236 -8.41 -19.27 7.81
C MET A 236 -7.14 -20.08 8.13
N ASP A 237 -5.96 -19.52 7.80
CA ASP A 237 -4.68 -20.19 8.01
C ASP A 237 -4.37 -20.36 9.51
N GLU A 238 -4.38 -21.62 9.95
CA GLU A 238 -4.09 -22.01 11.32
C GLU A 238 -2.64 -21.70 11.72
N SER A 239 -1.69 -21.77 10.78
CA SER A 239 -0.29 -21.45 11.07
C SER A 239 -0.13 -19.98 11.44
N TYR A 240 -0.84 -19.08 10.75
CA TYR A 240 -0.88 -17.67 11.08
C TYR A 240 -1.53 -17.43 12.43
N TYR A 241 -2.66 -18.09 12.71
CA TYR A 241 -3.34 -17.99 14.01
C TYR A 241 -2.40 -18.33 15.17
N ARG A 242 -1.67 -19.44 15.08
CA ARG A 242 -0.73 -19.86 16.15
C ARG A 242 0.36 -18.82 16.37
N THR A 243 0.86 -18.19 15.31
CA THR A 243 1.85 -17.11 15.39
C THR A 243 1.27 -15.83 16.00
N ALA A 244 0.08 -15.40 15.56
CA ALA A 244 -0.57 -14.18 16.05
C ALA A 244 -1.07 -14.33 17.50
N ALA A 245 -1.49 -15.53 17.91
CA ALA A 245 -1.96 -15.81 19.27
C ALA A 245 -0.89 -15.55 20.34
N LEU A 246 0.40 -15.70 20.00
CA LEU A 246 1.50 -15.36 20.91
C LEU A 246 1.57 -13.86 21.24
N HIS A 247 0.93 -13.02 20.42
CA HIS A 247 0.94 -11.57 20.53
C HIS A 247 -0.40 -11.02 21.08
N VAL A 248 -1.31 -11.92 21.50
CA VAL A 248 -2.63 -11.57 22.05
C VAL A 248 -2.80 -12.27 23.41
N ASN A 249 -2.68 -11.50 24.50
CA ASN A 249 -2.74 -12.03 25.86
C ASN A 249 -4.00 -12.89 26.14
N ALA A 250 -5.14 -12.53 25.56
CA ALA A 250 -6.39 -13.29 25.70
C ALA A 250 -6.33 -14.72 25.10
N LEU A 251 -5.41 -14.97 24.17
CA LEU A 251 -5.24 -16.24 23.46
C LEU A 251 -4.08 -17.09 24.03
N LEU A 252 -3.28 -16.54 24.94
CA LEU A 252 -2.19 -17.28 25.58
C LEU A 252 -2.75 -18.34 26.57
N PRO A 253 -2.05 -19.47 26.76
CA PRO A 253 -2.42 -20.45 27.77
C PRO A 253 -2.43 -19.83 29.18
N PRO A 254 -3.31 -20.24 30.10
CA PRO A 254 -3.35 -19.69 31.47
C PRO A 254 -2.07 -19.96 32.29
N SER A 255 -1.18 -20.83 31.80
CA SER A 255 0.14 -21.11 32.37
C SER A 255 1.26 -20.23 31.80
N SER A 256 0.98 -19.34 30.84
CA SER A 256 1.99 -18.42 30.30
C SER A 256 2.31 -17.33 31.32
N VAL A 257 3.58 -16.93 31.38
CA VAL A 257 3.99 -15.72 32.10
C VAL A 257 3.34 -14.52 31.42
N ASP A 258 2.73 -13.63 32.20
CA ASP A 258 2.24 -12.34 31.70
C ASP A 258 3.43 -11.54 31.17
N MET A 259 3.56 -11.50 29.84
CA MET A 259 4.56 -10.70 29.15
C MET A 259 3.90 -9.39 28.72
N GLU A 260 4.44 -8.26 29.16
CA GLU A 260 4.00 -6.95 28.68
C GLU A 260 4.42 -6.77 27.21
N LEU A 261 3.49 -7.04 26.30
CA LEU A 261 3.68 -6.85 24.86
C LEU A 261 3.47 -5.37 24.49
N PRO A 262 4.31 -4.80 23.62
CA PRO A 262 4.08 -3.47 23.05
C PRO A 262 2.69 -3.38 22.39
N ARG A 263 2.00 -2.26 22.62
CA ARG A 263 0.60 -2.07 22.17
C ARG A 263 0.43 -2.16 20.66
N LEU A 264 1.45 -1.75 19.87
CA LEU A 264 1.38 -1.82 18.42
C LEU A 264 1.43 -3.27 17.93
N MET A 265 2.29 -4.13 18.52
CA MET A 265 2.34 -5.56 18.17
C MET A 265 0.99 -6.24 18.44
N HIS A 266 0.39 -5.95 19.59
CA HIS A 266 -0.93 -6.47 19.94
C HIS A 266 -2.01 -6.04 18.94
N SER A 267 -2.05 -4.75 18.62
CA SER A 267 -3.00 -4.19 17.66
C SER A 267 -2.84 -4.82 16.27
N ALA A 268 -1.59 -4.98 15.81
CA ALA A 268 -1.27 -5.63 14.55
C ALA A 268 -1.72 -7.10 14.52
N ALA A 269 -1.53 -7.84 15.62
CA ALA A 269 -1.98 -9.22 15.74
C ALA A 269 -3.50 -9.34 15.66
N VAL A 270 -4.23 -8.47 16.37
CA VAL A 270 -5.71 -8.44 16.35
C VAL A 270 -6.24 -8.10 14.96
N VAL A 271 -5.71 -7.06 14.32
CA VAL A 271 -6.08 -6.69 12.94
C VAL A 271 -5.76 -7.82 11.98
N GLY A 272 -4.60 -8.44 12.12
CA GLY A 272 -4.17 -9.55 11.26
C GLY A 272 -5.04 -10.81 11.41
N LEU A 273 -5.45 -11.16 12.64
CA LEU A 273 -6.46 -12.20 12.86
C LEU A 273 -7.78 -11.85 12.16
N GLY A 274 -8.22 -10.59 12.29
CA GLY A 274 -9.38 -10.07 11.56
C GLY A 274 -9.25 -10.27 10.05
N LEU A 275 -8.10 -9.97 9.45
CA LEU A 275 -7.87 -10.13 8.00
C LEU A 275 -7.84 -11.61 7.56
N VAL A 276 -7.24 -12.51 8.34
CA VAL A 276 -7.13 -13.94 7.97
C VAL A 276 -8.46 -14.66 8.12
N TYR A 277 -9.26 -14.26 9.11
CA TYR A 277 -10.54 -14.87 9.43
C TYR A 277 -11.74 -14.00 9.05
N GLN A 278 -11.54 -12.90 8.30
CA GLN A 278 -12.66 -12.13 7.78
C GLN A 278 -13.55 -13.07 6.98
N LEU A 279 -14.85 -13.07 7.29
CA LEU A 279 -15.80 -13.79 6.48
C LEU A 279 -15.81 -13.13 5.10
N GLY A 280 -15.49 -13.91 4.07
CA GLY A 280 -16.01 -13.59 2.74
C GLY A 280 -17.54 -13.55 2.80
N SER A 281 -18.19 -13.00 1.77
CA SER A 281 -19.65 -12.82 1.69
C SER A 281 -20.50 -14.12 1.76
N GLY A 282 -19.92 -15.26 2.13
CA GLY A 282 -20.58 -16.55 2.37
C GLY A 282 -19.93 -17.41 3.47
N GLY A 283 -19.19 -16.82 4.42
CA GLY A 283 -18.63 -17.54 5.58
C GLY A 283 -19.67 -17.76 6.69
N ASP A 284 -19.51 -18.83 7.47
CA ASP A 284 -20.40 -19.17 8.59
C ASP A 284 -20.28 -18.13 9.73
N PRO A 285 -21.36 -17.41 10.09
CA PRO A 285 -21.38 -16.38 11.14
C PRO A 285 -20.77 -16.85 12.48
N GLY A 286 -20.83 -18.15 12.77
CA GLY A 286 -20.27 -18.73 13.98
C GLY A 286 -18.76 -18.51 14.15
N THR A 287 -17.98 -18.38 13.07
CA THR A 287 -16.52 -18.16 13.16
C THR A 287 -16.14 -16.74 13.60
N ALA A 288 -16.86 -15.71 13.15
CA ALA A 288 -16.68 -14.34 13.61
C ALA A 288 -17.17 -14.16 15.05
N GLU A 289 -18.32 -14.77 15.40
CA GLU A 289 -18.79 -14.77 16.78
C GLU A 289 -17.82 -15.51 17.71
N LEU A 290 -17.22 -16.62 17.26
CA LEU A 290 -16.20 -17.33 18.03
C LEU A 290 -14.96 -16.47 18.22
N LEU A 291 -14.43 -15.83 17.17
CA LEU A 291 -13.27 -14.92 17.30
C LEU A 291 -13.58 -13.71 18.18
N TRP A 292 -14.76 -13.12 18.05
CA TRP A 292 -15.21 -12.05 18.92
C TRP A 292 -15.35 -12.52 20.36
N ALA A 293 -15.99 -13.66 20.60
CA ALA A 293 -16.10 -14.28 21.91
C ALA A 293 -14.73 -14.69 22.48
N TYR A 294 -13.75 -15.00 21.64
CA TYR A 294 -12.37 -15.25 22.05
C TYR A 294 -11.63 -13.98 22.46
N MET A 295 -11.81 -12.89 21.69
CA MET A 295 -11.16 -11.61 21.96
C MET A 295 -11.80 -10.85 23.14
N VAL A 296 -13.12 -10.97 23.31
CA VAL A 296 -13.90 -10.25 24.33
C VAL A 296 -14.24 -11.12 25.54
N GLY A 297 -14.48 -12.40 25.33
CA GLY A 297 -15.04 -13.32 26.33
C GLY A 297 -14.00 -14.09 27.15
N GLY A 298 -12.79 -13.54 27.31
CA GLY A 298 -11.69 -14.04 28.15
C GLY A 298 -11.89 -15.40 28.86
N ARG A 299 -11.02 -16.36 28.53
CA ARG A 299 -10.79 -17.63 29.27
C ARG A 299 -11.75 -18.80 29.02
N ARG A 300 -12.50 -18.88 27.91
CA ARG A 300 -13.14 -20.16 27.51
C ARG A 300 -12.58 -20.68 26.20
N ARG A 301 -11.83 -21.79 26.27
CA ARG A 301 -11.37 -22.56 25.10
C ARG A 301 -12.59 -23.13 24.37
N LEU A 302 -12.95 -22.56 23.23
CA LEU A 302 -13.92 -23.13 22.28
C LEU A 302 -13.17 -23.76 21.10
N PRO A 303 -13.31 -25.06 20.81
CA PRO A 303 -12.60 -25.69 19.70
C PRO A 303 -12.91 -24.98 18.37
N MET A 304 -11.88 -24.71 17.56
CA MET A 304 -12.06 -24.13 16.22
C MET A 304 -12.79 -25.14 15.33
N PRO A 305 -13.80 -24.73 14.54
CA PRO A 305 -14.46 -25.63 13.60
C PRO A 305 -13.48 -26.04 12.50
N ALA A 306 -13.23 -27.34 12.36
CA ALA A 306 -12.53 -27.89 11.22
C ALA A 306 -13.39 -27.72 9.96
N ARG A 307 -12.74 -27.37 8.85
CA ARG A 307 -13.39 -27.25 7.54
C ARG A 307 -13.93 -28.63 7.13
N ASP A 308 -15.25 -28.78 6.98
CA ASP A 308 -15.84 -29.99 6.37
C ASP A 308 -15.55 -29.95 4.86
N PRO A 309 -14.79 -30.91 4.28
CA PRO A 309 -14.41 -30.89 2.88
C PRO A 309 -15.59 -31.13 1.91
N ARG A 310 -16.83 -31.21 2.40
CA ARG A 310 -18.03 -31.54 1.60
C ARG A 310 -18.86 -30.34 1.12
N SER A 311 -18.51 -29.09 1.44
CA SER A 311 -19.33 -27.92 1.05
C SER A 311 -18.98 -27.27 -0.30
N THR A 312 -18.26 -27.96 -1.19
CA THR A 312 -18.19 -27.58 -2.61
C THR A 312 -19.26 -28.30 -3.42
N ALA A 313 -20.52 -27.87 -3.27
CA ALA A 313 -21.56 -28.16 -4.24
C ALA A 313 -22.59 -27.02 -4.22
N GLY A 314 -22.71 -26.34 -5.37
CA GLY A 314 -23.50 -25.12 -5.50
C GLY A 314 -25.01 -25.31 -5.47
N GLY A 315 -25.68 -24.18 -5.29
CA GLY A 315 -27.10 -23.99 -5.55
C GLY A 315 -27.49 -22.55 -5.19
N PRO A 316 -28.07 -21.76 -6.12
CA PRO A 316 -28.54 -20.41 -5.85
C PRO A 316 -29.88 -20.45 -5.11
N VAL A 317 -30.27 -19.33 -4.49
CA VAL A 317 -31.58 -18.96 -3.88
C VAL A 317 -31.28 -18.35 -2.51
N ASN A 318 -31.86 -17.26 -2.04
CA ASN A 318 -32.67 -16.17 -2.57
C ASN A 318 -32.72 -15.19 -1.39
N THR A 319 -32.61 -13.91 -1.66
CA THR A 319 -32.68 -12.83 -0.68
C THR A 319 -34.02 -12.82 0.05
N GLY A 320 -34.02 -12.67 1.38
CA GLY A 320 -35.25 -12.36 2.12
C GLY A 320 -35.15 -12.43 3.65
N LEU A 321 -35.37 -11.27 4.28
CA LEU A 321 -35.86 -11.04 5.66
C LEU A 321 -34.91 -11.44 6.81
N GLY A 322 -34.45 -10.57 7.72
CA GLY A 322 -34.95 -9.28 8.17
C GLY A 322 -35.58 -9.44 9.56
N LEU A 323 -34.95 -8.91 10.61
CA LEU A 323 -35.61 -8.57 11.88
C LEU A 323 -34.79 -7.48 12.62
N ALA A 324 -35.14 -6.22 12.34
CA ALA A 324 -34.96 -5.11 13.27
C ALA A 324 -36.32 -4.87 13.95
N GLY A 325 -36.35 -4.89 15.28
CA GLY A 325 -37.54 -4.65 16.07
C GLY A 325 -37.74 -3.16 16.37
N HIS A 326 -38.92 -2.64 16.06
CA HIS A 326 -39.56 -1.54 16.77
C HIS A 326 -41.09 -1.77 16.81
N PRO A 327 -41.79 -1.41 17.91
CA PRO A 327 -43.20 -1.76 18.12
C PRO A 327 -44.17 -0.74 17.48
N PRO A 328 -45.47 -1.09 17.34
CA PRO A 328 -46.37 -0.52 16.34
C PRO A 328 -47.25 0.64 16.84
N LEU A 329 -47.73 1.47 15.91
CA LEU A 329 -48.90 2.34 16.05
C LEU A 329 -50.05 1.82 15.16
N PRO A 330 -51.33 1.94 15.56
CA PRO A 330 -52.47 1.27 14.91
C PRO A 330 -53.03 2.01 13.68
N PRO A 331 -53.84 1.33 12.83
CA PRO A 331 -54.09 1.74 11.45
C PRO A 331 -55.37 2.58 11.25
N HIS A 332 -55.34 3.48 10.26
CA HIS A 332 -56.54 4.02 9.60
C HIS A 332 -56.80 3.26 8.29
N GLN A 333 -58.04 2.84 8.09
CA GLN A 333 -58.54 2.13 6.90
C GLN A 333 -58.54 3.01 5.63
N PRO A 334 -58.39 2.43 4.42
CA PRO A 334 -58.52 3.14 3.15
C PRO A 334 -59.96 3.07 2.59
N GLY A 335 -60.43 4.21 2.06
CA GLY A 335 -61.65 4.32 1.26
C GLY A 335 -61.41 4.03 -0.22
N SER A 336 -62.38 3.36 -0.82
CA SER A 336 -62.45 2.77 -2.15
C SER A 336 -62.64 3.75 -3.31
N ALA A 337 -62.30 3.24 -4.50
CA ALA A 337 -62.48 3.79 -5.84
C ALA A 337 -63.91 4.18 -6.24
N GLY A 338 -64.02 5.06 -7.25
CA GLY A 338 -65.25 5.36 -7.99
C GLY A 338 -65.01 6.23 -9.23
N ALA A 339 -65.51 5.78 -10.37
CA ALA A 339 -65.21 6.16 -11.76
C ALA A 339 -65.80 7.50 -12.28
N GLY A 340 -65.32 7.94 -13.46
CA GLY A 340 -66.15 8.69 -14.42
C GLY A 340 -65.45 9.55 -15.48
N GLY A 341 -65.58 9.16 -16.77
CA GLY A 341 -65.80 10.08 -17.93
C GLY A 341 -64.61 10.49 -18.82
N GLY A 342 -64.63 10.09 -20.11
CA GLY A 342 -63.84 10.69 -21.22
C GLY A 342 -64.58 11.86 -21.91
N PRO A 343 -64.31 12.28 -23.19
CA PRO A 343 -63.34 11.77 -24.18
C PRO A 343 -62.56 12.85 -25.04
N GLN A 344 -61.72 12.36 -25.98
CA GLN A 344 -61.27 12.95 -27.29
C GLN A 344 -60.40 14.23 -27.37
N ASN A 345 -59.21 14.17 -28.03
CA ASN A 345 -59.00 14.53 -29.45
C ASN A 345 -57.53 14.42 -29.95
N ASP A 346 -57.40 14.36 -31.27
CA ASP A 346 -56.29 13.94 -32.15
C ASP A 346 -55.10 14.91 -32.38
N ASN A 347 -53.95 14.36 -32.82
CA ASN A 347 -53.12 14.72 -34.02
C ASN A 347 -51.73 14.07 -33.93
N GLN A 348 -51.37 13.06 -34.73
CA GLN A 348 -50.89 13.05 -36.13
C GLN A 348 -49.61 13.87 -36.45
N SER A 349 -48.58 13.10 -36.85
CA SER A 349 -47.67 13.28 -38.01
C SER A 349 -46.74 14.51 -38.10
N ASN A 350 -45.44 14.31 -38.37
CA ASN A 350 -44.87 14.21 -39.73
C ASN A 350 -43.37 14.61 -39.79
N ASN A 351 -42.61 13.83 -40.57
CA ASN A 351 -41.60 14.25 -41.56
C ASN A 351 -40.20 14.80 -41.15
N GLN A 352 -39.21 13.90 -41.31
CA GLN A 352 -37.98 14.07 -42.14
C GLN A 352 -38.29 14.59 -43.59
N PRO A 353 -37.34 14.79 -44.54
CA PRO A 353 -35.86 14.69 -44.54
C PRO A 353 -35.16 15.87 -45.29
N GLY A 354 -33.84 15.78 -45.49
CA GLY A 354 -33.30 16.07 -46.84
C GLY A 354 -31.97 16.82 -46.96
N ASN A 355 -31.15 16.28 -47.87
CA ASN A 355 -29.97 16.84 -48.56
C ASN A 355 -28.60 16.68 -47.84
N GLY A 356 -27.58 16.06 -48.42
CA GLY A 356 -27.40 15.51 -49.77
C GLY A 356 -26.00 15.84 -50.31
N ALA A 357 -25.37 14.85 -50.97
CA ALA A 357 -24.32 14.96 -51.99
C ALA A 357 -22.94 15.52 -51.55
N ALA A 358 -21.79 15.20 -52.14
CA ALA A 358 -21.31 14.25 -53.16
C ALA A 358 -19.75 14.37 -53.13
N ALA A 359 -18.99 13.26 -53.23
CA ALA A 359 -18.24 12.80 -54.40
C ALA A 359 -16.93 13.55 -54.78
N GLY A 360 -15.91 12.75 -55.16
CA GLY A 360 -14.65 13.16 -55.82
C GLY A 360 -13.42 12.70 -55.03
N ALA A 361 -12.78 11.54 -55.25
CA ALA A 361 -12.08 11.01 -56.43
C ALA A 361 -10.82 11.80 -56.86
N ASN A 362 -9.65 11.16 -56.67
CA ASN A 362 -8.50 11.02 -57.61
C ASN A 362 -7.08 11.33 -57.08
N GLY A 363 -6.15 10.47 -57.50
CA GLY A 363 -4.72 10.73 -57.74
C GLY A 363 -3.79 10.17 -56.66
N GLU A 364 -3.22 8.96 -56.79
CA GLU A 364 -2.06 8.54 -57.62
C GLU A 364 -0.68 9.11 -57.22
N GLY A 365 0.30 8.18 -57.13
CA GLY A 365 1.75 8.41 -57.10
C GLY A 365 2.39 8.21 -55.72
N GLY A 366 3.34 7.32 -55.46
CA GLY A 366 4.16 6.46 -56.31
C GLY A 366 5.53 6.30 -55.65
N GLY A 367 6.04 5.06 -55.53
CA GLY A 367 7.44 4.69 -55.25
C GLY A 367 8.00 5.08 -53.86
N GLY A 368 8.75 4.27 -53.13
CA GLY A 368 9.51 3.07 -53.43
C GLY A 368 10.76 3.08 -52.54
N HIS A 369 11.26 1.89 -52.18
CA HIS A 369 12.63 1.61 -51.72
C HIS A 369 13.00 2.12 -50.30
N ASN A 370 13.85 1.48 -49.51
CA ASN A 370 14.33 0.10 -49.41
C ASN A 370 14.93 -0.02 -48.00
N SER A 371 15.04 -1.27 -47.54
CA SER A 371 15.83 -1.74 -46.41
C SER A 371 17.20 -1.06 -46.19
N SER A 372 17.52 -0.79 -44.92
CA SER A 372 18.78 -1.18 -44.25
C SER A 372 18.56 -1.20 -42.75
#